data_AF-A0A832NFG7-F1
#
_entry.id   AF-A0A832NFG7-F1
#
_cell.length_a   1.000
_cell.length_b   1.000
_cell.length_c   1.000
_cell.angle_alpha   90.00
_cell.angle_beta   90.00
_cell.angle_gamma   90.00
#
_symmetry.space_group_name_H-M   'P 1'
#
loop_
_entity.id
_entity.type
_entity.pdbx_description
1 polymer ?
#
loop_
_entity_poly.entity_id
_entity_poly.type
_entity_poly.pdbx_seq_one_letter_code
_entity_poly.pdbx_strand_id
1 'polypeptide(L)'
;MKVAFFGFGSCEGCRYRLVNELYKLTKVEGIEIVREPLLGLSSDTEYDMAVVEGSITTRDVEEVKRIREKSKFVVAFGSCALLGETSTLGYRLGLRIEEYVKDGYMDALPVHQVIRVDSYVRGCPASVDELACVLKALASGFLPLRYERRFEYEKTAELVLDDGFLRLDSGKCIVCGRCVDLCAHLDVHALTQAYRGYQVTVTTPAQLPFLEAGCVRCGLCAAYCPVSALKYRSDVERALELAERGGRAVTERLALEAAAEALGVNPGQVVSLLKELGFSEVEVVDPLTLVSGAEGLIPFSTAEERWVKQRSPDAASLLKPHVKLPASKDAAVITVCVARKEDHDPTITAHELAEIAKWSRIVLEDLPAEPLSTPPVGGVKVAVGPEECRTAVESYARNPSGTLVLQICPGGCARGSGMPYRLLSQR
;
A
#
# COMPACT_ATOMS: atom_id res chain seq x y z
N MET A 1 -1.31 38.65 -18.06
CA MET A 1 -2.40 37.73 -18.36
C MET A 1 -2.93 37.18 -17.05
N LYS A 2 -4.23 37.33 -16.81
CA LYS A 2 -4.84 37.02 -15.52
C LYS A 2 -5.25 35.54 -15.45
N VAL A 3 -4.83 34.84 -14.41
CA VAL A 3 -5.03 33.40 -14.21
C VAL A 3 -5.91 33.18 -12.97
N ALA A 4 -6.96 32.40 -13.14
CA ALA A 4 -7.91 32.02 -12.09
C ALA A 4 -7.94 30.50 -11.92
N PHE A 5 -7.80 30.01 -10.70
CA PHE A 5 -7.87 28.59 -10.35
C PHE A 5 -9.25 28.24 -9.82
N PHE A 6 -9.82 27.13 -10.29
CA PHE A 6 -11.13 26.61 -9.89
C PHE A 6 -11.00 25.14 -9.49
N GLY A 7 -11.65 24.75 -8.39
CA GLY A 7 -11.70 23.37 -7.91
C GLY A 7 -13.13 22.84 -7.96
N PHE A 8 -13.26 21.56 -8.33
CA PHE A 8 -14.51 20.81 -8.39
C PHE A 8 -14.35 19.47 -7.65
N GLY A 9 -14.99 18.39 -8.11
CA GLY A 9 -14.92 17.09 -7.43
C GLY A 9 -13.51 16.49 -7.43
N SER A 10 -12.74 16.68 -6.36
CA SER A 10 -11.44 16.02 -6.11
C SER A 10 -11.02 16.12 -4.63
N CYS A 11 -9.83 15.60 -4.30
CA CYS A 11 -9.19 15.78 -2.99
C CYS A 11 -8.39 17.09 -2.87
N GLU A 12 -8.43 17.98 -3.88
CA GLU A 12 -7.69 19.25 -3.95
C GLU A 12 -6.15 19.10 -3.86
N GLY A 13 -5.63 17.87 -3.98
CA GLY A 13 -4.21 17.58 -3.81
C GLY A 13 -3.31 18.31 -4.82
N CYS A 14 -3.83 18.62 -6.02
CA CYS A 14 -3.05 19.38 -7.01
C CYS A 14 -2.94 20.85 -6.59
N ARG A 15 -4.02 21.47 -6.10
CA ARG A 15 -4.03 22.85 -5.59
C ARG A 15 -3.25 23.03 -4.28
N TYR A 16 -3.26 22.05 -3.38
CA TYR A 16 -2.36 22.09 -2.21
C TYR A 16 -0.87 22.08 -2.62
N ARG A 17 -0.51 21.25 -3.60
CA ARG A 17 0.86 21.24 -4.14
C ARG A 17 1.21 22.57 -4.81
N LEU A 18 0.28 23.14 -5.59
CA LEU A 18 0.42 24.46 -6.19
C LEU A 18 0.73 25.53 -5.14
N VAL A 19 -0.04 25.60 -4.05
CA VAL A 19 0.18 26.57 -2.97
C VAL A 19 1.55 26.40 -2.32
N ASN A 20 1.96 25.15 -2.04
CA ASN A 20 3.28 24.86 -1.46
C ASN A 20 4.44 25.24 -2.38
N GLU A 21 4.25 25.19 -3.69
CA GLU A 21 5.28 25.50 -4.70
C GLU A 21 4.98 26.80 -5.47
N LEU A 22 4.17 27.70 -4.90
CA LEU A 22 3.66 28.90 -5.59
C LEU A 22 4.78 29.80 -6.14
N TYR A 23 5.92 29.84 -5.45
CA TYR A 23 7.12 30.58 -5.87
C TYR A 23 7.64 30.19 -7.27
N LYS A 24 7.22 29.04 -7.81
CA LYS A 24 7.52 28.63 -9.18
C LYS A 24 6.66 29.35 -10.21
N LEU A 25 5.40 29.63 -9.89
CA LEU A 25 4.52 30.41 -10.75
C LEU A 25 4.82 31.90 -10.71
N THR A 26 5.25 32.45 -9.56
CA THR A 26 5.61 33.87 -9.46
C THR A 26 6.83 34.25 -10.31
N LYS A 27 7.64 33.26 -10.73
CA LYS A 27 8.78 33.44 -11.63
C LYS A 27 8.40 33.48 -13.11
N VAL A 28 7.15 33.17 -13.45
CA VAL A 28 6.67 33.23 -14.83
C VAL A 28 6.28 34.68 -15.12
N GLU A 29 7.09 35.35 -15.94
CA GLU A 29 6.77 36.71 -16.38
C GLU A 29 5.49 36.75 -17.21
N GLY A 30 4.67 37.79 -17.00
CA GLY A 30 3.46 38.03 -17.78
C GLY A 30 2.20 37.29 -17.29
N ILE A 31 2.26 36.54 -16.18
CA ILE A 31 1.08 35.98 -15.52
C ILE A 31 0.78 36.67 -14.18
N GLU A 32 -0.49 36.81 -13.86
CA GLU A 32 -0.99 37.38 -12.61
C GLU A 32 -2.08 36.44 -12.07
N ILE A 33 -1.92 35.90 -10.86
CA ILE A 33 -2.93 35.05 -10.23
C ILE A 33 -3.98 35.95 -9.58
N VAL A 34 -5.20 35.95 -10.13
CA VAL A 34 -6.28 36.82 -9.66
C VAL A 34 -7.27 36.10 -8.74
N ARG A 35 -7.38 34.78 -8.88
CA ARG A 35 -8.25 33.93 -8.06
C ARG A 35 -7.53 32.62 -7.70
N GLU A 36 -7.40 32.37 -6.41
CA GLU A 36 -6.95 31.11 -5.83
C GLU A 36 -7.46 31.06 -4.37
N PRO A 37 -8.62 30.40 -4.14
CA PRO A 37 -9.26 30.36 -2.82
C PRO A 37 -8.37 29.88 -1.67
N LEU A 38 -7.42 28.97 -1.89
CA LEU A 38 -6.51 28.48 -0.84
C LEU A 38 -5.49 29.55 -0.39
N LEU A 39 -5.27 30.58 -1.20
CA LEU A 39 -4.45 31.75 -0.86
C LEU A 39 -5.29 32.93 -0.34
N GLY A 40 -6.61 32.74 -0.16
CA GLY A 40 -7.54 33.83 0.17
C GLY A 40 -7.78 34.82 -0.97
N LEU A 41 -7.40 34.48 -2.20
CA LEU A 41 -7.61 35.32 -3.38
C LEU A 41 -8.94 34.97 -4.04
N SER A 42 -9.90 35.90 -3.96
CA SER A 42 -11.28 35.68 -4.46
C SER A 42 -11.78 36.85 -5.31
N SER A 43 -10.96 37.42 -6.20
CA SER A 43 -11.40 38.57 -6.98
C SER A 43 -12.53 38.22 -7.95
N ASP A 44 -13.49 39.14 -8.09
CA ASP A 44 -14.51 39.14 -9.15
C ASP A 44 -13.99 39.75 -10.47
N THR A 45 -12.67 39.90 -10.60
CA THR A 45 -12.08 40.50 -11.80
C THR A 45 -12.07 39.53 -12.98
N GLU A 46 -12.15 40.08 -14.18
CA GLU A 46 -12.02 39.30 -15.42
C GLU A 46 -10.67 38.55 -15.47
N TYR A 47 -10.69 37.30 -15.92
CA TYR A 47 -9.51 36.46 -16.08
C TYR A 47 -9.36 36.02 -17.55
N ASP A 48 -8.12 35.90 -18.01
CA ASP A 48 -7.81 35.39 -19.34
C ASP A 48 -7.74 33.87 -19.37
N MET A 49 -7.25 33.26 -18.27
CA MET A 49 -7.07 31.82 -18.14
C MET A 49 -7.80 31.25 -16.94
N ALA A 50 -8.52 30.15 -17.16
CA ALA A 50 -9.04 29.32 -16.11
C ALA A 50 -8.20 28.04 -16.00
N VAL A 51 -7.69 27.76 -14.81
CA VAL A 51 -7.09 26.47 -14.45
C VAL A 51 -8.13 25.70 -13.65
N VAL A 52 -8.56 24.55 -14.15
CA VAL A 52 -9.66 23.76 -13.60
C VAL A 52 -9.11 22.46 -13.03
N GLU A 53 -9.20 22.29 -11.72
CA GLU A 53 -8.93 21.05 -11.01
C GLU A 53 -10.24 20.28 -10.71
N GLY A 54 -10.14 18.95 -10.76
CA GLY A 54 -11.21 18.06 -10.35
C GLY A 54 -12.19 17.69 -11.46
N SER A 55 -12.97 16.63 -11.20
CA SER A 55 -14.02 16.17 -12.11
C SER A 55 -15.26 17.06 -12.00
N ILE A 56 -15.98 17.24 -13.11
CA ILE A 56 -17.19 18.05 -13.17
C ILE A 56 -18.39 17.18 -12.87
N THR A 57 -19.10 17.47 -11.78
CA THR A 57 -20.34 16.77 -11.44
C THR A 57 -21.55 17.42 -12.11
N THR A 58 -22.72 16.76 -12.12
CA THR A 58 -23.95 17.33 -12.71
C THR A 58 -24.39 18.70 -12.17
N ARG A 59 -24.00 19.11 -10.95
CA ARG A 59 -24.27 20.44 -10.35
C ARG A 59 -23.26 21.48 -10.84
N ASP A 60 -22.09 21.03 -11.26
CA ASP A 60 -20.98 21.89 -11.68
C ASP A 60 -21.06 22.30 -13.17
N VAL A 61 -21.89 21.59 -13.95
CA VAL A 61 -21.99 21.75 -15.42
C VAL A 61 -22.24 23.21 -15.82
N GLU A 62 -23.17 23.89 -15.17
CA GLU A 62 -23.49 25.27 -15.51
C GLU A 62 -22.39 26.24 -15.10
N GLU A 63 -21.71 25.97 -13.98
CA GLU A 63 -20.60 26.81 -13.52
C GLU A 63 -19.37 26.68 -14.41
N VAL A 64 -19.00 25.45 -14.79
CA VAL A 64 -17.85 25.21 -15.67
C VAL A 64 -18.07 25.78 -17.08
N LYS A 65 -19.31 25.77 -17.57
CA LYS A 65 -19.68 26.45 -18.83
C LYS A 65 -19.48 27.96 -18.74
N ARG A 66 -19.94 28.60 -17.65
CA ARG A 66 -19.69 30.03 -17.42
C ARG A 66 -18.20 30.36 -17.35
N ILE A 67 -17.40 29.48 -16.72
CA ILE A 67 -15.94 29.65 -16.67
C ILE A 67 -15.33 29.61 -18.06
N ARG A 68 -15.77 28.68 -18.91
CA ARG A 68 -15.34 28.58 -20.32
C ARG A 68 -15.72 29.82 -21.14
N GLU A 69 -16.90 30.39 -20.93
CA GLU A 69 -17.35 31.61 -21.61
C GLU A 69 -16.52 32.84 -21.22
N LYS A 70 -16.11 32.91 -19.94
CA LYS A 70 -15.30 34.01 -19.41
C LYS A 70 -13.79 33.87 -19.64
N SER A 71 -13.31 32.72 -20.12
CA SER A 71 -11.87 32.48 -20.33
C SER A 71 -11.50 32.36 -21.81
N LYS A 72 -10.37 32.98 -22.16
CA LYS A 72 -9.70 32.75 -23.44
C LYS A 72 -9.12 31.34 -23.49
N PHE A 73 -8.50 30.90 -22.39
CA PHE A 73 -7.93 29.57 -22.27
C PHE A 73 -8.42 28.82 -21.03
N VAL A 74 -8.71 27.53 -21.20
CA VAL A 74 -8.98 26.60 -20.10
C VAL A 74 -7.88 25.55 -20.04
N VAL A 75 -7.26 25.39 -18.88
CA VAL A 75 -6.25 24.36 -18.59
C VAL A 75 -6.83 23.37 -17.59
N ALA A 76 -6.96 22.10 -17.97
CA ALA A 76 -7.32 21.04 -17.02
C ALA A 76 -6.08 20.63 -16.21
N PHE A 77 -6.18 20.70 -14.89
CA PHE A 77 -5.07 20.51 -13.96
C PHE A 77 -5.33 19.28 -13.07
N GLY A 78 -4.47 18.27 -13.20
CA GLY A 78 -4.58 17.02 -12.45
C GLY A 78 -5.31 15.90 -13.17
N SER A 79 -5.06 14.67 -12.72
CA SER A 79 -5.66 13.47 -13.32
C SER A 79 -7.18 13.44 -13.19
N CYS A 80 -7.78 13.94 -12.10
CA CYS A 80 -9.25 14.00 -11.94
C CYS A 80 -9.90 14.90 -13.01
N ALA A 81 -9.31 16.06 -13.33
CA ALA A 81 -9.83 16.95 -14.37
C ALA A 81 -9.72 16.34 -15.78
N LEU A 82 -8.72 15.49 -15.99
CA LEU A 82 -8.46 14.82 -17.27
C LEU A 82 -9.27 13.53 -17.46
N LEU A 83 -9.37 12.67 -16.44
CA LEU A 83 -9.87 11.30 -16.55
C LEU A 83 -11.17 11.07 -15.77
N GLY A 84 -11.58 12.01 -14.91
CA GLY A 84 -12.69 11.82 -13.98
C GLY A 84 -12.37 10.92 -12.77
N GLU A 85 -11.25 10.19 -12.80
CA GLU A 85 -10.71 9.26 -11.77
C GLU A 85 -11.67 8.75 -10.67
N THR A 86 -11.38 8.96 -9.38
CA THR A 86 -12.08 8.30 -8.26
C THR A 86 -13.58 8.60 -8.23
N SER A 87 -13.99 9.77 -8.70
CA SER A 87 -15.39 10.17 -8.84
C SER A 87 -16.10 9.50 -10.03
N THR A 88 -15.37 8.87 -10.96
CA THR A 88 -15.93 8.04 -12.06
C THR A 88 -15.61 6.55 -11.92
N LEU A 89 -14.94 6.12 -10.84
CA LEU A 89 -14.48 4.74 -10.66
C LEU A 89 -15.64 3.72 -10.62
N GLY A 90 -16.82 4.12 -10.12
CA GLY A 90 -18.01 3.26 -10.10
C GLY A 90 -18.45 2.81 -11.50
N TYR A 91 -18.30 3.69 -12.50
CA TYR A 91 -18.63 3.41 -13.90
C TYR A 91 -17.68 2.38 -14.52
N ARG A 92 -16.38 2.43 -14.21
CA ARG A 92 -15.37 1.49 -14.74
C ARG A 92 -15.44 0.09 -14.11
N LEU A 93 -16.07 -0.06 -12.96
CA LEU A 93 -16.17 -1.32 -12.22
C LEU A 93 -17.49 -2.07 -12.46
N GLY A 94 -18.32 -1.63 -13.43
CA GLY A 94 -19.59 -2.30 -13.76
C GLY A 94 -20.67 -2.17 -12.68
N LEU A 95 -20.52 -1.23 -11.75
CA LEU A 95 -21.53 -0.93 -10.74
C LEU A 95 -22.69 -0.17 -11.38
N ARG A 96 -23.93 -0.55 -11.06
CA ARG A 96 -25.12 0.04 -11.66
C ARG A 96 -25.32 1.46 -11.10
N ILE A 97 -25.35 2.44 -12.01
CA ILE A 97 -25.58 3.87 -11.74
C ILE A 97 -26.80 4.10 -10.83
N GLU A 98 -27.83 3.25 -10.94
CA GLU A 98 -29.05 3.35 -10.13
C GLU A 98 -28.84 3.25 -8.61
N GLU A 99 -27.78 2.56 -8.16
CA GLU A 99 -27.48 2.41 -6.72
C GLU A 99 -26.83 3.68 -6.13
N TYR A 100 -26.04 4.44 -6.91
CA TYR A 100 -25.43 5.70 -6.47
C TYR A 100 -26.42 6.88 -6.51
N VAL A 101 -27.32 6.92 -7.51
CA VAL A 101 -28.31 8.00 -7.67
C VAL A 101 -29.35 8.00 -6.54
N LYS A 102 -29.64 6.85 -5.94
CA LYS A 102 -30.53 6.74 -4.77
C LYS A 102 -30.03 7.49 -3.54
N ASP A 103 -28.71 7.59 -3.37
CA ASP A 103 -28.06 8.26 -2.24
C ASP A 103 -27.60 9.70 -2.56
N GLY A 104 -28.01 10.24 -3.72
CA GLY A 104 -27.73 11.64 -4.08
C GLY A 104 -26.33 11.88 -4.65
N TYR A 105 -25.61 10.82 -5.04
CA TYR A 105 -24.36 10.94 -5.78
C TYR A 105 -24.60 11.31 -7.23
N MET A 106 -23.65 12.04 -7.81
CA MET A 106 -23.81 12.69 -9.09
C MET A 106 -22.81 12.16 -10.09
N ASP A 107 -23.24 12.00 -11.34
CA ASP A 107 -22.33 11.68 -12.43
C ASP A 107 -21.25 12.76 -12.51
N ALA A 108 -19.99 12.32 -12.42
CA ALA A 108 -18.83 13.15 -12.64
C ALA A 108 -18.25 12.85 -14.02
N LEU A 109 -17.78 13.88 -14.72
CA LEU A 109 -17.17 13.77 -16.03
C LEU A 109 -15.82 14.48 -16.04
N PRO A 110 -14.86 14.03 -16.87
CA PRO A 110 -13.71 14.85 -17.21
C PRO A 110 -14.13 16.23 -17.73
N VAL A 111 -13.32 17.26 -17.45
CA VAL A 111 -13.63 18.65 -17.86
C VAL A 111 -13.87 18.75 -19.37
N HIS A 112 -13.07 18.01 -20.15
CA HIS A 112 -13.12 18.04 -21.62
C HIS A 112 -14.38 17.41 -22.22
N GLN A 113 -15.15 16.62 -21.45
CA GLN A 113 -16.44 16.09 -21.88
C GLN A 113 -17.58 17.10 -21.69
N VAL A 114 -17.36 18.15 -20.88
CA VAL A 114 -18.38 19.18 -20.60
C VAL A 114 -18.08 20.49 -21.34
N ILE A 115 -16.81 20.90 -21.38
CA ILE A 115 -16.37 22.13 -22.06
C ILE A 115 -15.10 21.88 -22.87
N ARG A 116 -14.84 22.76 -23.86
CA ARG A 116 -13.56 22.74 -24.59
C ARG A 116 -12.40 23.10 -23.65
N VAL A 117 -11.41 22.23 -23.58
CA VAL A 117 -10.14 22.45 -22.86
C VAL A 117 -9.03 22.77 -23.87
N ASP A 118 -8.19 23.78 -23.58
CA ASP A 118 -7.11 24.22 -24.46
C ASP A 118 -5.77 23.55 -24.16
N SER A 119 -5.52 23.17 -22.90
CA SER A 119 -4.32 22.44 -22.51
C SER A 119 -4.56 21.57 -21.26
N TYR A 120 -3.66 20.63 -21.00
CA TYR A 120 -3.71 19.73 -19.85
C TYR A 120 -2.38 19.77 -19.11
N VAL A 121 -2.44 19.67 -17.79
CA VAL A 121 -1.30 19.39 -16.93
C VAL A 121 -1.64 18.13 -16.14
N ARG A 122 -0.94 17.04 -16.44
CA ARG A 122 -1.32 15.70 -15.96
C ARG A 122 -0.62 15.34 -14.63
N GLY A 123 -1.19 14.39 -13.88
CA GLY A 123 -0.58 13.84 -12.66
C GLY A 123 -1.49 13.89 -11.43
N CYS A 124 -1.16 13.08 -10.43
CA CYS A 124 -1.84 13.03 -9.14
C CYS A 124 -0.80 12.93 -8.00
N PRO A 125 -0.31 14.06 -7.45
CA PRO A 125 -0.64 15.44 -7.81
C PRO A 125 0.09 15.92 -9.08
N ALA A 126 -0.54 16.82 -9.83
CA ALA A 126 0.04 17.42 -11.04
C ALA A 126 1.33 18.21 -10.75
N SER A 127 2.22 18.28 -11.75
CA SER A 127 3.50 19.00 -11.63
C SER A 127 3.30 20.52 -11.76
N VAL A 128 3.80 21.28 -10.78
CA VAL A 128 3.76 22.76 -10.81
C VAL A 128 4.75 23.32 -11.84
N ASP A 129 5.88 22.65 -12.08
CA ASP A 129 6.82 23.03 -13.14
C ASP A 129 6.18 22.88 -14.54
N GLU A 130 5.40 21.82 -14.74
CA GLU A 130 4.67 21.60 -15.99
C GLU A 130 3.56 22.65 -16.18
N LEU A 131 2.82 22.96 -15.11
CA LEU A 131 1.84 24.05 -15.11
C LEU A 131 2.50 25.38 -15.46
N ALA A 132 3.66 25.71 -14.87
CA ALA A 132 4.41 26.94 -15.18
C ALA A 132 4.77 27.02 -16.67
N CYS A 133 5.24 25.91 -17.25
CA CYS A 133 5.55 25.81 -18.68
C CYS A 133 4.31 26.02 -19.55
N VAL A 134 3.17 25.40 -19.21
CA VAL A 134 1.91 25.53 -19.96
C VAL A 134 1.39 26.97 -19.89
N LEU A 135 1.37 27.57 -18.70
CA LEU A 135 0.93 28.96 -18.52
C LEU A 135 1.82 29.93 -19.29
N LYS A 136 3.15 29.75 -19.24
CA LYS A 136 4.11 30.57 -20.00
C LYS A 136 3.91 30.43 -21.51
N ALA A 137 3.73 29.20 -22.00
CA ALA A 137 3.49 28.94 -23.41
C ALA A 137 2.24 29.66 -23.91
N LEU A 138 1.12 29.46 -23.20
CA LEU A 138 -0.14 30.08 -23.56
C LEU A 138 -0.11 31.62 -23.42
N ALA A 139 0.58 32.15 -22.40
CA ALA A 139 0.81 33.60 -22.24
C ALA A 139 1.56 34.21 -23.43
N SER A 140 2.45 33.42 -24.05
CA SER A 140 3.23 33.83 -25.21
C SER A 140 2.47 33.64 -26.54
N GLY A 141 1.19 33.28 -26.50
CA GLY A 141 0.38 32.98 -27.69
C GLY A 141 0.71 31.64 -28.35
N PHE A 142 1.59 30.83 -27.76
CA PHE A 142 1.88 29.48 -28.21
C PHE A 142 0.87 28.53 -27.59
N LEU A 143 0.07 27.85 -28.41
CA LEU A 143 -0.74 26.73 -27.94
C LEU A 143 0.20 25.52 -27.76
N PRO A 144 0.57 25.15 -26.51
CA PRO A 144 1.36 23.95 -26.29
C PRO A 144 0.58 22.78 -26.90
N LEU A 145 1.27 22.08 -27.80
CA LEU A 145 0.75 21.05 -28.71
C LEU A 145 -0.49 20.32 -28.15
N ARG A 146 -1.60 20.38 -28.89
CA ARG A 146 -2.81 19.53 -28.69
C ARG A 146 -2.50 18.02 -28.65
N TYR A 147 -1.30 17.64 -29.06
CA TYR A 147 -0.81 16.28 -29.19
C TYR A 147 0.64 16.16 -28.71
N GLU A 148 0.91 16.29 -27.41
CA GLU A 148 1.87 15.33 -26.87
C GLU A 148 1.21 13.96 -27.00
N ARG A 149 1.68 13.13 -27.97
CA ARG A 149 1.47 11.68 -27.91
C ARG A 149 2.23 11.15 -26.70
N ARG A 150 1.77 11.46 -25.50
CA ARG A 150 1.84 10.47 -24.43
C ARG A 150 0.66 9.58 -24.72
N PHE A 151 0.94 8.35 -25.14
CA PHE A 151 -0.06 7.29 -25.21
C PHE A 151 -1.04 7.49 -24.04
N GLU A 152 -2.35 7.47 -24.31
CA GLU A 152 -3.29 7.13 -23.25
C GLU A 152 -2.79 5.80 -22.72
N TYR A 153 -2.01 5.85 -21.64
CA TYR A 153 -1.48 4.66 -21.01
C TYR A 153 -2.63 4.14 -20.15
N GLU A 154 -3.67 3.68 -20.83
CA GLU A 154 -4.55 2.70 -20.26
C GLU A 154 -3.80 1.39 -20.42
N LYS A 155 -3.13 0.96 -19.35
CA LYS A 155 -2.55 -0.36 -19.29
C LYS A 155 -3.71 -1.35 -19.35
N THR A 156 -4.11 -1.74 -20.56
CA THR A 156 -5.17 -2.71 -20.85
C THR A 156 -4.75 -4.16 -20.60
N ALA A 157 -3.57 -4.37 -19.99
CA ALA A 157 -3.16 -5.69 -19.54
C ALA A 157 -3.78 -5.97 -18.16
N GLU A 158 -4.99 -6.52 -18.16
CA GLU A 158 -5.64 -7.12 -16.98
C GLU A 158 -5.18 -8.57 -16.82
N LEU A 159 -3.97 -8.76 -16.29
CA LEU A 159 -3.54 -10.03 -15.71
C LEU A 159 -3.84 -9.98 -14.22
N VAL A 160 -4.72 -10.87 -13.78
CA VAL A 160 -4.94 -11.14 -12.36
C VAL A 160 -4.45 -12.54 -12.05
N LEU A 161 -3.44 -12.63 -11.17
CA LEU A 161 -3.03 -13.90 -10.56
C LEU A 161 -3.55 -13.90 -9.12
N ASP A 162 -4.29 -14.94 -8.74
CA ASP A 162 -4.86 -15.08 -7.40
C ASP A 162 -4.88 -16.55 -7.01
N ASP A 163 -4.24 -16.89 -5.89
CA ASP A 163 -4.25 -18.25 -5.33
C ASP A 163 -4.95 -18.31 -3.95
N GLY A 164 -5.72 -17.28 -3.60
CA GLY A 164 -6.40 -17.12 -2.32
C GLY A 164 -5.47 -16.73 -1.16
N PHE A 165 -4.15 -16.83 -1.33
CA PHE A 165 -3.16 -16.33 -0.38
C PHE A 165 -2.53 -15.01 -0.86
N LEU A 166 -2.09 -14.97 -2.12
CA LEU A 166 -1.49 -13.80 -2.75
C LEU A 166 -2.28 -13.46 -4.01
N ARG A 167 -2.52 -12.16 -4.22
CA ARG A 167 -3.16 -11.62 -5.42
C ARG A 167 -2.28 -10.57 -6.06
N LEU A 168 -1.99 -10.72 -7.36
CA LEU A 168 -1.38 -9.71 -8.22
C LEU A 168 -2.43 -9.19 -9.20
N ASP A 169 -2.65 -7.88 -9.17
CA ASP A 169 -3.52 -7.14 -10.09
C ASP A 169 -2.65 -6.22 -10.94
N SER A 170 -2.39 -6.60 -12.20
CA SER A 170 -1.53 -5.82 -13.08
C SER A 170 -2.13 -4.49 -13.53
N GLY A 171 -3.45 -4.30 -13.37
CA GLY A 171 -4.14 -3.03 -13.62
C GLY A 171 -3.73 -1.94 -12.64
N LYS A 172 -3.34 -2.33 -11.42
CA LYS A 172 -2.76 -1.43 -10.41
C LYS A 172 -1.25 -1.31 -10.52
N CYS A 173 -0.59 -2.25 -11.19
CA CYS A 173 0.87 -2.35 -11.20
C CYS A 173 1.53 -1.28 -12.09
N ILE A 174 2.26 -0.37 -11.46
CA ILE A 174 3.09 0.66 -12.11
C ILE A 174 4.49 0.17 -12.57
N VAL A 175 4.74 -1.14 -12.47
CA VAL A 175 5.98 -1.80 -12.96
C VAL A 175 7.26 -1.22 -12.34
N CYS A 176 7.21 -0.81 -11.07
CA CYS A 176 8.37 -0.22 -10.36
C CYS A 176 9.53 -1.18 -10.05
N GLY A 177 9.39 -2.49 -10.32
CA GLY A 177 10.45 -3.48 -10.10
C GLY A 177 10.66 -3.94 -8.65
N ARG A 178 10.28 -3.15 -7.63
CA ARG A 178 10.54 -3.45 -6.21
C ARG A 178 10.22 -4.88 -5.75
N CYS A 179 9.06 -5.40 -6.17
CA CYS A 179 8.63 -6.76 -5.82
C CYS A 179 9.50 -7.84 -6.48
N VAL A 180 9.95 -7.62 -7.71
CA VAL A 180 10.86 -8.51 -8.45
C VAL A 180 12.23 -8.49 -7.78
N ASP A 181 12.79 -7.31 -7.53
CA ASP A 181 14.11 -7.16 -6.91
C ASP A 181 14.17 -7.79 -5.51
N LEU A 182 13.12 -7.58 -4.70
CA LEU A 182 13.02 -8.14 -3.36
C LEU A 182 12.90 -9.67 -3.39
N CYS A 183 12.14 -10.21 -4.34
CA CYS A 183 12.01 -11.64 -4.53
C CYS A 183 13.33 -12.28 -5.01
N ALA A 184 14.09 -11.55 -5.84
CA ALA A 184 15.43 -11.96 -6.28
C ALA A 184 16.45 -11.89 -5.13
N HIS A 185 16.38 -10.85 -4.29
CA HIS A 185 17.27 -10.68 -3.14
C HIS A 185 17.10 -11.79 -2.09
N LEU A 186 15.86 -12.29 -1.92
CA LEU A 186 15.59 -13.48 -1.10
C LEU A 186 16.08 -14.79 -1.75
N ASP A 187 16.61 -14.74 -2.96
CA ASP A 187 16.87 -15.92 -3.78
C ASP A 187 15.61 -16.79 -3.86
N VAL A 188 14.49 -16.19 -4.29
CA VAL A 188 13.21 -16.87 -4.53
C VAL A 188 12.84 -16.82 -6.02
N HIS A 189 12.97 -15.65 -6.65
CA HIS A 189 12.76 -15.43 -8.11
C HIS A 189 11.37 -15.83 -8.65
N ALA A 190 10.33 -15.80 -7.80
CA ALA A 190 8.96 -16.15 -8.18
C ALA A 190 8.24 -15.06 -8.98
N LEU A 191 8.76 -13.84 -9.00
CA LEU A 191 8.22 -12.72 -9.76
C LEU A 191 9.24 -12.26 -10.80
N THR A 192 8.75 -11.85 -11.96
CA THR A 192 9.54 -11.33 -13.07
C THR A 192 8.80 -10.20 -13.78
N GLN A 193 9.53 -9.50 -14.67
CA GLN A 193 8.93 -8.60 -15.64
C GLN A 193 8.78 -9.35 -16.97
N ALA A 194 7.56 -9.43 -17.47
CA ALA A 194 7.25 -10.02 -18.77
C ALA A 194 6.95 -8.95 -19.81
N TYR A 195 7.04 -9.36 -21.08
CA TYR A 195 6.83 -8.52 -22.26
C TYR A 195 7.83 -7.38 -22.39
N ARG A 196 7.59 -6.46 -23.34
CA ARG A 196 8.48 -5.34 -23.67
C ARG A 196 7.67 -4.10 -24.02
N GLY A 197 8.31 -2.94 -23.93
CA GLY A 197 7.70 -1.66 -24.29
C GLY A 197 6.47 -1.36 -23.45
N TYR A 198 5.39 -0.92 -24.09
CA TYR A 198 4.15 -0.53 -23.39
C TYR A 198 3.41 -1.72 -22.75
N GLN A 199 3.69 -2.96 -23.18
CA GLN A 199 3.07 -4.18 -22.66
C GLN A 199 3.75 -4.73 -21.40
N VAL A 200 4.83 -4.09 -20.93
CA VAL A 200 5.58 -4.58 -19.77
C VAL A 200 4.67 -4.75 -18.55
N THR A 201 4.78 -5.89 -17.88
CA THR A 201 4.03 -6.14 -16.66
C THR A 201 4.83 -7.01 -15.70
N VAL A 202 4.54 -6.87 -14.40
CA VAL A 202 4.99 -7.84 -13.40
C VAL A 202 4.07 -9.05 -13.48
N THR A 203 4.64 -10.25 -13.42
CA THR A 203 3.95 -11.54 -13.39
C THR A 203 4.88 -12.60 -12.80
N THR A 204 4.41 -13.83 -12.62
CA THR A 204 5.25 -15.02 -12.44
C THR A 204 5.87 -15.49 -13.77
N PRO A 205 7.01 -16.21 -13.76
CA PRO A 205 7.55 -16.86 -14.93
C PRO A 205 6.49 -17.73 -15.63
N ALA A 206 6.34 -17.53 -16.95
CA ALA A 206 5.32 -18.20 -17.77
C ALA A 206 3.87 -18.08 -17.24
N GLN A 207 3.57 -17.08 -16.40
CA GLN A 207 2.28 -16.89 -15.73
C GLN A 207 1.83 -18.11 -14.89
N LEU A 208 2.78 -18.90 -14.39
CA LEU A 208 2.49 -20.02 -13.51
C LEU A 208 1.83 -19.56 -12.20
N PRO A 209 1.02 -20.41 -11.54
CA PRO A 209 0.56 -20.16 -10.18
C PRO A 209 1.74 -19.82 -9.24
N PHE A 210 1.51 -18.97 -8.23
CA PHE A 210 2.60 -18.47 -7.38
C PHE A 210 3.48 -19.57 -6.79
N LEU A 211 2.89 -20.63 -6.26
CA LEU A 211 3.66 -21.75 -5.67
C LEU A 211 4.45 -22.53 -6.72
N GLU A 212 3.89 -22.76 -7.90
CA GLU A 212 4.58 -23.43 -9.02
C GLU A 212 5.73 -22.57 -9.57
N ALA A 213 5.58 -21.24 -9.51
CA ALA A 213 6.64 -20.29 -9.81
C ALA A 213 7.73 -20.20 -8.73
N GLY A 214 7.63 -20.97 -7.64
CA GLY A 214 8.61 -20.98 -6.54
C GLY A 214 8.32 -19.98 -5.42
N CYS A 215 7.15 -19.32 -5.38
CA CYS A 215 6.81 -18.42 -4.29
C CYS A 215 6.83 -19.16 -2.95
N VAL A 216 7.52 -18.58 -1.96
CA VAL A 216 7.57 -19.11 -0.59
C VAL A 216 6.50 -18.51 0.31
N ARG A 217 5.63 -17.63 -0.20
CA ARG A 217 4.55 -16.95 0.55
C ARG A 217 5.04 -16.09 1.73
N CYS A 218 6.25 -15.53 1.64
CA CYS A 218 6.77 -14.61 2.66
C CYS A 218 6.02 -13.26 2.73
N GLY A 219 5.28 -12.87 1.68
CA GLY A 219 4.44 -11.67 1.66
C GLY A 219 5.19 -10.33 1.52
N LEU A 220 6.53 -10.32 1.48
CA LEU A 220 7.32 -9.09 1.37
C LEU A 220 6.99 -8.29 0.11
N CYS A 221 6.71 -8.96 -1.02
CA CYS A 221 6.35 -8.30 -2.27
C CYS A 221 5.02 -7.50 -2.19
N ALA A 222 4.04 -8.01 -1.42
CA ALA A 222 2.80 -7.31 -1.12
C ALA A 222 3.05 -6.17 -0.13
N ALA A 223 3.82 -6.44 0.93
CA ALA A 223 4.18 -5.43 1.92
C ALA A 223 4.89 -4.23 1.30
N TYR A 224 5.79 -4.40 0.33
CA TYR A 224 6.54 -3.29 -0.29
C TYR A 224 5.88 -2.71 -1.55
N CYS A 225 4.67 -3.17 -1.92
CA CYS A 225 3.99 -2.68 -3.10
C CYS A 225 3.43 -1.26 -2.85
N PRO A 226 3.90 -0.22 -3.58
CA PRO A 226 3.49 1.17 -3.31
C PRO A 226 2.05 1.48 -3.73
N VAL A 227 1.45 0.61 -4.54
CA VAL A 227 0.14 0.83 -5.18
C VAL A 227 -0.84 -0.31 -4.90
N SER A 228 -0.48 -1.21 -3.97
CA SER A 228 -1.30 -2.38 -3.62
C SER A 228 -1.72 -3.24 -4.82
N ALA A 229 -0.85 -3.32 -5.84
CA ALA A 229 -0.99 -4.26 -6.94
C ALA A 229 -0.76 -5.71 -6.49
N LEU A 230 0.08 -5.91 -5.47
CA LEU A 230 0.22 -7.18 -4.75
C LEU A 230 -0.42 -7.05 -3.39
N LYS A 231 -1.27 -8.02 -3.04
CA LYS A 231 -1.90 -8.13 -1.72
C LYS A 231 -1.82 -9.56 -1.22
N TYR A 232 -1.70 -9.72 0.09
CA TYR A 232 -1.92 -11.01 0.75
C TYR A 232 -3.38 -11.11 1.23
N ARG A 233 -3.83 -12.33 1.57
CA ARG A 233 -5.15 -12.62 2.13
C ARG A 233 -5.41 -11.79 3.39
N SER A 234 -6.48 -11.00 3.41
CA SER A 234 -6.90 -10.32 4.64
C SER A 234 -7.87 -11.19 5.42
N ASP A 235 -7.63 -11.31 6.72
CA ASP A 235 -8.51 -12.02 7.66
C ASP A 235 -9.11 -11.04 8.68
N VAL A 236 -9.00 -9.73 8.44
CA VAL A 236 -9.39 -8.66 9.37
C VAL A 236 -10.85 -8.79 9.76
N GLU A 237 -11.75 -8.91 8.79
CA GLU A 237 -13.19 -9.05 9.04
C GLU A 237 -13.49 -10.27 9.91
N ARG A 238 -12.94 -11.43 9.57
CA ARG A 238 -13.10 -12.66 10.36
C ARG A 238 -12.51 -12.55 11.77
N ALA A 239 -11.40 -11.83 11.94
CA ALA A 239 -10.80 -11.58 13.24
C ALA A 239 -11.66 -10.67 14.11
N LEU A 240 -12.25 -9.62 13.54
CA LEU A 240 -13.15 -8.72 14.24
C LEU A 240 -14.48 -9.40 14.61
N GLU A 241 -15.05 -10.21 13.71
CA GLU A 241 -16.22 -11.05 14.03
C GLU A 241 -15.94 -12.03 15.17
N LEU A 242 -14.72 -12.60 15.22
CA LEU A 242 -14.30 -13.47 16.30
C LEU A 242 -14.14 -12.68 17.62
N ALA A 243 -13.59 -11.47 17.55
CA ALA A 243 -13.48 -10.57 18.71
C ALA A 243 -14.86 -10.20 19.27
N GLU A 244 -15.81 -9.80 18.42
CA GLU A 244 -17.18 -9.45 18.84
C GLU A 244 -17.91 -10.61 19.57
N ARG A 245 -17.54 -11.86 19.25
CA ARG A 245 -18.08 -13.06 19.91
C ARG A 245 -17.34 -13.44 21.18
N GLY A 246 -16.37 -12.64 21.63
CA GLY A 246 -15.55 -12.93 22.81
C GLY A 246 -14.53 -14.04 22.56
N GLY A 247 -14.00 -14.16 21.33
CA GLY A 247 -12.91 -15.08 21.03
C GLY A 247 -11.60 -14.72 21.73
N ARG A 248 -10.61 -15.59 21.62
CA ARG A 248 -9.27 -15.38 22.19
C ARG A 248 -8.34 -14.71 21.17
N ALA A 249 -7.28 -14.07 21.64
CA ALA A 249 -6.20 -13.55 20.81
C ALA A 249 -4.87 -14.13 21.27
N VAL A 250 -4.07 -14.63 20.33
CA VAL A 250 -2.67 -15.03 20.54
C VAL A 250 -1.79 -14.08 19.74
N THR A 251 -1.07 -13.20 20.42
CA THR A 251 -0.20 -12.22 19.77
C THR A 251 1.25 -12.59 19.95
N GLU A 252 2.03 -12.50 18.87
CA GLU A 252 3.47 -12.48 19.00
C GLU A 252 3.90 -11.22 19.75
N ARG A 253 4.88 -11.35 20.64
CA ARG A 253 5.46 -10.22 21.36
C ARG A 253 5.95 -9.12 20.42
N LEU A 254 6.69 -9.51 19.38
CA LEU A 254 7.22 -8.57 18.39
C LEU A 254 6.12 -7.87 17.59
N ALA A 255 4.99 -8.54 17.34
CA ALA A 255 3.85 -7.93 16.65
C ALA A 255 3.18 -6.85 17.50
N LEU A 256 3.03 -7.16 18.79
CA LEU A 256 2.51 -6.23 19.78
C LEU A 256 3.43 -5.01 19.96
N GLU A 257 4.75 -5.22 20.05
CA GLU A 257 5.74 -4.14 20.14
C GLU A 257 5.78 -3.28 18.87
N ALA A 258 5.69 -3.90 17.69
CA ALA A 258 5.65 -3.20 16.41
C ALA A 258 4.38 -2.35 16.25
N ALA A 259 3.22 -2.88 16.64
CA ALA A 259 1.97 -2.12 16.64
C ALA A 259 2.04 -0.95 17.63
N ALA A 260 2.60 -1.16 18.82
CA ALA A 260 2.78 -0.12 19.82
C ALA A 260 3.67 1.03 19.31
N GLU A 261 4.80 0.71 18.68
CA GLU A 261 5.69 1.70 18.04
C GLU A 261 4.94 2.51 16.97
N ALA A 262 4.16 1.84 16.12
CA ALA A 262 3.41 2.50 15.04
C ALA A 262 2.26 3.38 15.53
N LEU A 263 1.72 3.10 16.72
CA LEU A 263 0.64 3.84 17.34
C LEU A 263 1.13 4.90 18.34
N GLY A 264 2.42 4.91 18.68
CA GLY A 264 2.97 5.84 19.67
C GLY A 264 2.53 5.54 21.11
N VAL A 265 2.22 4.28 21.42
CA VAL A 265 1.71 3.85 22.74
C VAL A 265 2.59 2.77 23.37
N ASN A 266 2.31 2.40 24.61
CA ASN A 266 3.02 1.30 25.26
C ASN A 266 2.55 -0.07 24.75
N PRO A 267 3.44 -1.08 24.65
CA PRO A 267 3.09 -2.46 24.35
C PRO A 267 1.90 -3.01 25.18
N GLY A 268 1.85 -2.72 26.48
CA GLY A 268 0.74 -3.12 27.34
C GLY A 268 -0.62 -2.49 26.97
N GLN A 269 -0.63 -1.30 26.36
CA GLN A 269 -1.86 -0.66 25.89
C GLN A 269 -2.42 -1.35 24.63
N VAL A 270 -1.56 -1.98 23.83
CA VAL A 270 -2.01 -2.78 22.68
C VAL A 270 -2.76 -4.04 23.14
N VAL A 271 -2.39 -4.61 24.31
CA VAL A 271 -3.19 -5.68 24.93
C VAL A 271 -4.59 -5.17 25.28
N SER A 272 -4.68 -4.00 25.92
CA SER A 272 -5.96 -3.36 26.25
C SER A 272 -6.78 -3.03 25.01
N LEU A 273 -6.13 -2.57 23.93
CA LEU A 273 -6.78 -2.34 22.64
C LEU A 273 -7.43 -3.63 22.11
N LEU A 274 -6.71 -4.76 22.15
CA LEU A 274 -7.27 -6.05 21.72
C LEU A 274 -8.49 -6.46 22.58
N LYS A 275 -8.44 -6.22 23.90
CA LYS A 275 -9.60 -6.44 24.77
C LYS A 275 -10.79 -5.55 24.40
N GLU A 276 -10.55 -4.26 24.12
CA GLU A 276 -11.62 -3.32 23.71
C GLU A 276 -12.15 -3.54 22.29
N LEU A 277 -11.40 -4.23 21.44
CA LEU A 277 -11.94 -4.76 20.18
C LEU A 277 -12.89 -5.95 20.40
N GLY A 278 -12.92 -6.54 21.60
CA GLY A 278 -13.86 -7.60 21.99
C GLY A 278 -13.20 -8.92 22.42
N PHE A 279 -11.88 -9.09 22.25
CA PHE A 279 -11.23 -10.36 22.63
C PHE A 279 -11.29 -10.60 24.14
N SER A 280 -11.78 -11.78 24.55
CA SER A 280 -11.98 -12.12 25.96
C SER A 280 -10.68 -12.36 26.72
N GLU A 281 -9.66 -12.84 26.01
CA GLU A 281 -8.34 -13.15 26.54
C GLU A 281 -7.29 -12.83 25.49
N VAL A 282 -6.15 -12.28 25.92
CA VAL A 282 -5.01 -11.96 25.06
C VAL A 282 -3.77 -12.64 25.63
N GLU A 283 -3.25 -13.64 24.91
CA GLU A 283 -2.02 -14.35 25.24
C GLU A 283 -0.86 -13.77 24.44
N VAL A 284 0.22 -13.35 25.13
CA VAL A 284 1.43 -12.83 24.49
C VAL A 284 2.50 -13.91 24.47
N VAL A 285 2.91 -14.31 23.27
CA VAL A 285 3.86 -15.40 23.04
C VAL A 285 5.12 -14.85 22.37
N ASP A 286 6.30 -15.26 22.84
CA ASP A 286 7.54 -15.12 22.09
C ASP A 286 7.82 -16.45 21.36
N PRO A 287 7.75 -16.48 20.02
CA PRO A 287 7.89 -17.72 19.26
C PRO A 287 9.23 -18.45 19.48
N LEU A 288 10.30 -17.73 19.81
CA LEU A 288 11.62 -18.35 20.04
C LEU A 288 11.65 -19.19 21.32
N THR A 289 10.77 -18.88 22.28
CA THR A 289 10.68 -19.61 23.54
C THR A 289 10.08 -20.99 23.37
N LEU A 290 9.22 -21.16 22.35
CA LEU A 290 8.57 -22.43 22.01
C LEU A 290 9.57 -23.48 21.50
N VAL A 291 10.76 -23.03 21.09
CA VAL A 291 11.83 -23.89 20.57
C VAL A 291 13.09 -23.83 21.42
N SER A 292 13.03 -23.18 22.58
CA SER A 292 14.12 -23.18 23.55
C SER A 292 14.35 -24.61 24.05
N GLY A 293 15.54 -25.16 23.78
CA GLY A 293 15.89 -26.54 24.11
C GLY A 293 15.56 -27.60 23.04
N ALA A 294 14.97 -27.20 21.90
CA ALA A 294 14.84 -28.10 20.76
C ALA A 294 16.19 -28.26 20.04
N GLU A 295 16.50 -29.42 19.46
CA GLU A 295 17.66 -29.58 18.58
C GLU A 295 17.21 -29.69 17.13
N GLY A 296 17.83 -28.91 16.24
CA GLY A 296 17.42 -28.90 14.85
C GLY A 296 17.66 -27.61 14.09
N LEU A 297 17.53 -27.72 12.78
CA LEU A 297 17.32 -26.60 11.87
C LEU A 297 15.82 -26.31 11.79
N ILE A 298 15.39 -25.20 12.37
CA ILE A 298 13.98 -24.88 12.62
C ILE A 298 13.58 -23.68 11.77
N PRO A 299 12.70 -23.83 10.77
CA PRO A 299 12.14 -22.69 10.06
C PRO A 299 11.25 -21.86 10.99
N PHE A 300 11.28 -20.53 10.89
CA PHE A 300 10.39 -19.69 11.69
C PHE A 300 8.92 -19.79 11.25
N SER A 301 8.68 -19.98 9.95
CA SER A 301 7.36 -20.15 9.35
C SER A 301 7.39 -21.09 8.14
N THR A 302 6.24 -21.33 7.53
CA THR A 302 6.11 -22.05 6.26
C THR A 302 6.96 -21.44 5.15
N ALA A 303 7.28 -20.15 5.20
CA ALA A 303 8.10 -19.49 4.19
C ALA A 303 9.56 -19.98 4.22
N GLU A 304 10.17 -20.04 5.40
CA GLU A 304 11.53 -20.57 5.55
C GLU A 304 11.60 -22.06 5.23
N GLU A 305 10.56 -22.82 5.58
CA GLU A 305 10.50 -24.25 5.27
C GLU A 305 10.51 -24.48 3.75
N ARG A 306 9.66 -23.76 3.00
CA ARG A 306 9.64 -23.83 1.54
C ARG A 306 10.94 -23.32 0.92
N TRP A 307 11.51 -22.26 1.48
CA TRP A 307 12.75 -21.68 0.99
C TRP A 307 13.90 -22.70 1.06
N VAL A 308 14.10 -23.38 2.20
CA VAL A 308 15.12 -24.43 2.33
C VAL A 308 14.83 -25.60 1.39
N LYS A 309 13.58 -26.07 1.30
CA LYS A 309 13.20 -27.16 0.39
C LYS A 309 13.50 -26.85 -1.07
N GLN A 310 13.38 -25.60 -1.49
CA GLN A 310 13.67 -25.17 -2.86
C GLN A 310 15.17 -24.93 -3.11
N ARG A 311 15.89 -24.30 -2.17
CA ARG A 311 17.28 -23.86 -2.37
C ARG A 311 18.32 -24.86 -1.89
N SER A 312 17.96 -25.73 -0.97
CA SER A 312 18.84 -26.76 -0.40
C SER A 312 18.08 -28.07 -0.20
N PRO A 313 17.65 -28.75 -1.28
CA PRO A 313 16.83 -29.96 -1.20
C PRO A 313 17.48 -31.07 -0.35
N ASP A 314 18.81 -31.20 -0.41
CA ASP A 314 19.55 -32.20 0.36
C ASP A 314 19.44 -31.96 1.88
N ALA A 315 19.34 -30.70 2.29
CA ALA A 315 19.16 -30.29 3.69
C ALA A 315 17.69 -30.33 4.14
N ALA A 316 16.72 -30.55 3.24
CA ALA A 316 15.30 -30.57 3.59
C ALA A 316 14.95 -31.66 4.61
N SER A 317 15.67 -32.80 4.56
CA SER A 317 15.50 -33.91 5.52
C SER A 317 15.95 -33.56 6.95
N LEU A 318 16.76 -32.52 7.11
CA LEU A 318 17.28 -32.05 8.40
C LEU A 318 16.33 -31.05 9.08
N LEU A 319 15.32 -30.55 8.36
CA LEU A 319 14.36 -29.60 8.89
C LEU A 319 13.51 -30.23 9.98
N LYS A 320 13.37 -29.51 11.08
CA LYS A 320 12.29 -29.72 12.04
C LYS A 320 11.03 -28.98 11.57
N PRO A 321 9.84 -29.32 12.12
CA PRO A 321 8.65 -28.52 11.90
C PRO A 321 8.91 -27.04 12.19
N HIS A 322 8.35 -26.16 11.36
CA HIS A 322 8.44 -24.73 11.60
C HIS A 322 7.70 -24.35 12.89
N VAL A 323 8.06 -23.20 13.47
CA VAL A 323 7.45 -22.71 14.71
C VAL A 323 5.98 -22.42 14.49
N LYS A 324 5.09 -23.09 15.25
CA LYS A 324 3.65 -22.81 15.28
C LYS A 324 3.25 -22.16 16.59
N LEU A 325 2.34 -21.18 16.53
CA LEU A 325 1.83 -20.54 17.73
C LEU A 325 0.78 -21.44 18.40
N PRO A 326 0.65 -21.42 19.74
CA PRO A 326 -0.30 -22.25 20.47
C PRO A 326 -1.75 -21.69 20.39
N ALA A 327 -2.23 -21.39 19.18
CA ALA A 327 -3.57 -20.84 18.96
C ALA A 327 -4.60 -21.96 18.74
N SER A 328 -5.68 -21.94 19.53
CA SER A 328 -6.86 -22.79 19.35
C SER A 328 -7.75 -22.29 18.21
N LYS A 329 -8.77 -23.08 17.81
CA LYS A 329 -9.68 -22.72 16.70
C LYS A 329 -10.54 -21.48 16.95
N ASP A 330 -10.72 -21.12 18.22
CA ASP A 330 -11.44 -19.95 18.71
C ASP A 330 -10.51 -18.76 18.99
N ALA A 331 -9.26 -18.82 18.51
CA ALA A 331 -8.27 -17.78 18.71
C ALA A 331 -7.85 -17.12 17.38
N ALA A 332 -7.82 -15.78 17.36
CA ALA A 332 -7.15 -15.02 16.31
C ALA A 332 -5.65 -14.94 16.59
N VAL A 333 -4.84 -14.97 15.55
CA VAL A 333 -3.38 -14.74 15.66
C VAL A 333 -3.02 -13.32 15.22
N ILE A 334 -2.18 -12.66 16.01
CA ILE A 334 -1.57 -11.38 15.67
C ILE A 334 -0.06 -11.58 15.48
N THR A 335 0.48 -11.25 14.31
CA THR A 335 1.86 -11.61 13.92
C THR A 335 2.55 -10.56 13.05
N VAL A 336 3.89 -10.61 12.99
CA VAL A 336 4.68 -9.85 11.99
C VAL A 336 4.98 -10.66 10.73
N CYS A 337 4.62 -11.95 10.68
CA CYS A 337 4.90 -12.84 9.57
C CYS A 337 3.61 -13.22 8.82
N VAL A 338 3.44 -12.70 7.61
CA VAL A 338 2.27 -12.99 6.75
C VAL A 338 2.13 -14.49 6.45
N ALA A 339 3.23 -15.24 6.42
CA ALA A 339 3.20 -16.68 6.13
C ALA A 339 2.38 -17.48 7.16
N ARG A 340 2.24 -16.98 8.41
CA ARG A 340 1.41 -17.63 9.45
C ARG A 340 -0.09 -17.65 9.13
N LYS A 341 -0.57 -16.86 8.17
CA LYS A 341 -1.93 -16.97 7.64
C LYS A 341 -2.21 -18.37 7.05
N GLU A 342 -1.18 -19.15 6.74
CA GLU A 342 -1.36 -20.56 6.34
C GLU A 342 -1.55 -21.52 7.51
N ASP A 343 -1.07 -21.15 8.70
CA ASP A 343 -1.13 -21.99 9.90
C ASP A 343 -2.38 -21.73 10.73
N HIS A 344 -2.86 -20.49 10.72
CA HIS A 344 -3.92 -20.01 11.60
C HIS A 344 -4.94 -19.15 10.82
N ASP A 345 -6.21 -19.30 11.16
CA ASP A 345 -7.32 -18.55 10.59
C ASP A 345 -8.34 -18.26 11.72
N PRO A 346 -8.63 -16.99 12.04
CA PRO A 346 -8.13 -15.78 11.39
C PRO A 346 -6.74 -15.34 11.89
N THR A 347 -5.93 -14.78 10.99
CA THR A 347 -4.62 -14.18 11.33
C THR A 347 -4.54 -12.75 10.80
N ILE A 348 -4.28 -11.79 11.68
CA ILE A 348 -4.01 -10.39 11.31
C ILE A 348 -2.54 -10.03 11.56
N THR A 349 -2.01 -9.12 10.75
CA THR A 349 -0.65 -8.62 10.93
C THR A 349 -0.59 -7.46 11.91
N ALA A 350 0.59 -7.16 12.46
CA ALA A 350 0.81 -5.95 13.27
C ALA A 350 0.45 -4.67 12.49
N HIS A 351 0.71 -4.65 11.17
CA HIS A 351 0.26 -3.58 10.30
C HIS A 351 -1.28 -3.47 10.25
N GLU A 352 -1.97 -4.57 9.98
CA GLU A 352 -3.44 -4.61 9.96
C GLU A 352 -4.02 -4.16 11.32
N LEU A 353 -3.44 -4.59 12.44
CA LEU A 353 -3.85 -4.16 13.78
C LEU A 353 -3.67 -2.65 14.00
N ALA A 354 -2.53 -2.09 13.58
CA ALA A 354 -2.27 -0.66 13.67
C ALA A 354 -3.27 0.17 12.83
N GLU A 355 -3.64 -0.32 11.64
CA GLU A 355 -4.67 0.33 10.84
C GLU A 355 -6.06 0.20 11.49
N ILE A 356 -6.46 -0.98 11.97
CA ILE A 356 -7.71 -1.17 12.72
C ILE A 356 -7.81 -0.15 13.86
N ALA A 357 -6.74 0.01 14.65
CA ALA A 357 -6.70 0.96 15.76
C ALA A 357 -6.96 2.40 15.31
N LYS A 358 -6.29 2.86 14.24
CA LYS A 358 -6.44 4.23 13.70
C LYS A 358 -7.85 4.54 13.18
N TRP A 359 -8.54 3.54 12.65
CA TRP A 359 -9.89 3.68 12.13
C TRP A 359 -10.97 3.37 13.17
N SER A 360 -10.58 2.83 14.34
CA SER A 360 -11.47 2.60 15.47
C SER A 360 -11.82 3.93 16.16
N ARG A 361 -12.91 3.94 16.93
CA ARG A 361 -13.28 5.07 17.81
C ARG A 361 -12.64 4.96 19.21
N ILE A 362 -11.65 4.09 19.37
CA ILE A 362 -10.99 3.82 20.66
C ILE A 362 -9.94 4.90 20.89
N VAL A 363 -10.01 5.58 22.04
CA VAL A 363 -9.02 6.57 22.46
C VAL A 363 -7.85 5.82 23.08
N LEU A 364 -6.73 5.71 22.36
CA LEU A 364 -5.62 4.85 22.74
C LEU A 364 -4.89 5.34 24.00
N GLU A 365 -4.86 6.66 24.21
CA GLU A 365 -4.21 7.31 25.36
C GLU A 365 -4.87 6.95 26.69
N ASP A 366 -6.17 6.66 26.68
CA ASP A 366 -6.97 6.34 27.86
C ASP A 366 -6.86 4.85 28.26
N LEU A 367 -6.31 4.00 27.38
CA LEU A 367 -6.20 2.58 27.64
C LEU A 367 -5.14 2.30 28.73
N PRO A 368 -5.45 1.48 29.74
CA PRO A 368 -4.45 1.08 30.74
C PRO A 368 -3.35 0.23 30.08
N ALA A 369 -2.13 0.32 30.60
CA ALA A 369 -1.05 -0.54 30.13
C ALA A 369 -1.04 -1.85 30.92
N GLU A 370 -1.38 -2.97 30.26
CA GLU A 370 -1.31 -4.30 30.86
C GLU A 370 0.14 -4.71 31.13
N PRO A 371 0.44 -5.37 32.27
CA PRO A 371 1.78 -5.81 32.59
C PRO A 371 2.22 -6.92 31.64
N LEU A 372 3.39 -6.77 31.02
CA LEU A 372 3.99 -7.78 30.17
C LEU A 372 5.09 -8.52 30.93
N SER A 373 5.12 -9.85 30.81
CA SER A 373 6.23 -10.66 31.31
C SER A 373 7.55 -10.20 30.70
N THR A 374 8.67 -10.26 31.43
CA THR A 374 9.98 -9.98 30.82
C THR A 374 10.28 -11.02 29.73
N PRO A 375 10.78 -10.61 28.55
CA PRO A 375 11.18 -11.57 27.54
C PRO A 375 12.30 -12.47 28.12
N PRO A 376 12.24 -13.79 27.91
CA PRO A 376 13.29 -14.65 28.41
C PRO A 376 14.63 -14.30 27.73
N VAL A 377 15.68 -14.27 28.54
CA VAL A 377 17.03 -13.90 28.11
C VAL A 377 17.76 -15.15 27.64
N GLY A 378 17.95 -15.28 26.33
CA GLY A 378 18.95 -16.16 25.70
C GLY A 378 18.50 -17.59 25.34
N GLY A 379 19.22 -18.18 24.36
CA GLY A 379 19.29 -19.63 24.15
C GLY A 379 19.30 -20.09 22.68
N VAL A 380 18.62 -19.39 21.79
CA VAL A 380 18.40 -19.86 20.41
C VAL A 380 19.24 -19.04 19.42
N LYS A 381 20.07 -19.71 18.61
CA LYS A 381 20.76 -19.06 17.50
C LYS A 381 19.76 -18.81 16.39
N VAL A 382 19.71 -17.59 15.88
CA VAL A 382 18.82 -17.20 14.78
C VAL A 382 19.68 -16.73 13.61
N ALA A 383 19.51 -17.35 12.45
CA ALA A 383 20.08 -16.86 11.21
C ALA A 383 19.10 -15.89 10.56
N VAL A 384 19.58 -14.70 10.21
CA VAL A 384 18.76 -13.57 9.77
C VAL A 384 19.09 -13.15 8.34
N GLY A 385 18.08 -13.19 7.48
CA GLY A 385 18.21 -12.88 6.06
C GLY A 385 18.72 -14.05 5.22
N PRO A 386 18.65 -13.92 3.88
CA PRO A 386 18.87 -15.06 2.97
C PRO A 386 20.32 -15.57 3.00
N GLU A 387 21.31 -14.69 3.07
CA GLU A 387 22.73 -15.06 3.08
C GLU A 387 23.15 -15.80 4.36
N GLU A 388 22.70 -15.30 5.52
CA GLU A 388 22.98 -15.97 6.79
C GLU A 388 22.23 -17.29 6.88
N CYS A 389 20.96 -17.33 6.45
CA CYS A 389 20.19 -18.57 6.38
C CYS A 389 20.87 -19.62 5.49
N ARG A 390 21.37 -19.24 4.30
CA ARG A 390 22.09 -20.15 3.40
C ARG A 390 23.33 -20.73 4.08
N THR A 391 24.17 -19.87 4.63
CA THR A 391 25.38 -20.27 5.35
C THR A 391 25.05 -21.19 6.52
N ALA A 392 23.98 -20.89 7.24
CA ALA A 392 23.55 -21.63 8.41
C ALA A 392 23.03 -23.03 8.03
N VAL A 393 22.24 -23.14 6.95
CA VAL A 393 21.78 -24.42 6.39
C VAL A 393 22.97 -25.28 5.95
N GLU A 394 23.92 -24.72 5.19
CA GLU A 394 25.10 -25.45 4.70
C GLU A 394 26.04 -25.90 5.83
N SER A 395 26.18 -25.06 6.87
CA SER A 395 26.99 -25.39 8.05
C SER A 395 26.32 -26.50 8.86
N TYR A 396 25.01 -26.40 9.08
CA TYR A 396 24.24 -27.41 9.81
C TYR A 396 24.23 -28.75 9.07
N ALA A 397 24.12 -28.75 7.73
CA ALA A 397 24.19 -29.96 6.93
C ALA A 397 25.53 -30.70 7.03
N ARG A 398 26.64 -29.97 7.24
CA ARG A 398 27.98 -30.54 7.44
C ARG A 398 28.20 -31.04 8.86
N ASN A 399 27.65 -30.36 9.86
CA ASN A 399 27.79 -30.72 11.26
C ASN A 399 26.50 -30.43 12.07
N PRO A 400 25.51 -31.35 12.04
CA PRO A 400 24.22 -31.15 12.66
C PRO A 400 24.34 -31.09 14.19
N SER A 401 24.38 -29.88 14.76
CA SER A 401 24.52 -29.69 16.20
C SER A 401 23.83 -28.41 16.68
N GLY A 402 23.13 -28.52 17.81
CA GLY A 402 22.43 -27.41 18.46
C GLY A 402 21.11 -26.99 17.79
N THR A 403 20.57 -25.87 18.27
CA THR A 403 19.34 -25.23 17.77
C THR A 403 19.67 -24.06 16.88
N LEU A 404 19.09 -24.04 15.68
CA LEU A 404 19.25 -22.94 14.74
C LEU A 404 17.89 -22.60 14.12
N VAL A 405 17.41 -21.39 14.36
CA VAL A 405 16.18 -20.87 13.77
C VAL A 405 16.50 -20.05 12.53
N LEU A 406 15.72 -20.24 11.47
CA LEU A 406 15.88 -19.50 10.20
C LEU A 406 14.82 -18.42 10.08
N GLN A 407 15.24 -17.19 9.75
CA GLN A 407 14.36 -16.08 9.38
C GLN A 407 14.84 -15.48 8.06
N ILE A 408 14.15 -15.76 6.94
CA ILE A 408 14.68 -15.39 5.61
C ILE A 408 14.50 -13.91 5.24
N CYS A 409 13.62 -13.19 5.93
CA CYS A 409 13.40 -11.76 5.62
C CYS A 409 14.68 -10.93 5.90
N PRO A 410 15.04 -9.94 5.06
CA PRO A 410 16.19 -9.09 5.31
C PRO A 410 16.02 -8.30 6.61
N GLY A 411 16.87 -8.54 7.60
CA GLY A 411 16.72 -7.98 8.95
C GLY A 411 15.72 -8.73 9.85
N GLY A 412 15.29 -9.92 9.44
CA GLY A 412 14.53 -10.87 10.24
C GLY A 412 13.06 -10.51 10.36
N CYS A 413 12.37 -11.14 11.32
CA CYS A 413 10.96 -10.88 11.57
C CYS A 413 10.67 -9.41 11.95
N ALA A 414 11.67 -8.69 12.50
CA ALA A 414 11.58 -7.26 12.81
C ALA A 414 11.50 -6.36 11.57
N ARG A 415 11.70 -6.91 10.36
CA ARG A 415 11.45 -6.26 9.07
C ARG A 415 10.58 -7.16 8.17
N GLY A 416 9.77 -8.00 8.81
CA GLY A 416 8.85 -8.92 8.15
C GLY A 416 7.72 -8.21 7.41
N SER A 417 7.01 -8.97 6.58
CA SER A 417 5.92 -8.49 5.73
C SER A 417 4.68 -8.01 6.47
N GLY A 418 4.51 -8.39 7.74
CA GLY A 418 3.41 -7.94 8.60
C GLY A 418 3.76 -6.75 9.48
N MET A 419 4.98 -6.20 9.39
CA MET A 419 5.37 -5.00 10.12
C MET A 419 4.61 -3.77 9.61
N PRO A 420 4.19 -2.83 10.48
CA PRO A 420 3.67 -1.54 10.05
C PRO A 420 4.66 -0.83 9.11
N TYR A 421 4.12 -0.16 8.08
CA TYR A 421 4.94 0.60 7.12
C TYR A 421 5.80 1.62 7.86
N ARG A 422 7.12 1.42 7.85
CA ARG A 422 8.06 2.50 8.14
C ARG A 422 8.15 3.35 6.89
N LEU A 423 7.70 4.60 6.97
CA LEU A 423 8.04 5.61 5.96
C LEU A 423 9.55 5.49 5.70
N LEU A 424 9.96 5.45 4.43
CA LEU A 424 11.36 5.26 3.99
C LEU A 424 12.32 6.41 4.42
N SER A 425 12.00 7.14 5.49
CA SER A 425 12.69 8.34 5.95
C SER A 425 13.18 8.27 7.40
N GLN A 426 13.39 7.08 7.97
CA GLN A 426 14.07 6.94 9.27
C GLN A 426 15.08 5.80 9.24
N ARG A 427 16.16 6.01 8.49
CA ARG A 427 17.57 5.88 8.92
C ARG A 427 18.50 6.17 7.75
#